data_AF-M3Y3R5-F1
#
_entry.id   AF-M3Y3R5-F1
#
_cell.length_a   1.000
_cell.length_b   1.000
_cell.length_c   1.000
_cell.angle_alpha   90.00
_cell.angle_beta   90.00
_cell.angle_gamma   90.00
#
_symmetry.space_group_name_H-M   'P 1'
#
loop_
_entity.id
_entity.type
_entity.pdbx_description
1 polymer ?
#
loop_
_entity_poly.entity_id
_entity_poly.type
_entity_poly.pdbx_seq_one_letter_code
_entity_poly.pdbx_strand_id
1 'polypeptide(L)'
;MLQYLIVTLQMLYKLKTSKVFEKQKVGEGKPTCEIVEEDPYAIQMIYWCPESRVFCVSGVSAYVIIYKFSRHEITTEIVSLEVRLQYDIEDIITPEPETSPPFPDPSSQLPSSRSLSGSTNTVASEGGTKDSIPCLK
;
A
#
# COMPACT_ATOMS: atom_id res chain seq x y z
N MET A 1 -9.40 57.81 29.78
CA MET A 1 -10.46 56.77 29.83
C MET A 1 -10.07 55.68 28.84
N LEU A 2 -9.41 54.61 29.29
CA LEU A 2 -9.07 53.49 28.41
C LEU A 2 -10.29 52.56 28.33
N GLN A 3 -10.97 52.53 27.18
CA GLN A 3 -11.94 51.47 26.90
C GLN A 3 -11.17 50.16 26.67
N TYR A 4 -11.36 49.18 27.56
CA TYR A 4 -10.94 47.82 27.29
C TYR A 4 -11.92 47.18 26.30
N LEU A 5 -11.39 46.65 25.19
CA LEU A 5 -12.17 45.83 24.27
C LEU A 5 -12.47 44.48 24.92
N ILE A 6 -13.75 44.20 25.21
CA ILE A 6 -14.18 42.89 25.69
C ILE A 6 -14.40 41.97 24.49
N VAL A 7 -13.49 41.01 24.30
CA VAL A 7 -13.65 39.93 23.32
C VAL A 7 -14.35 38.74 23.98
N THR A 8 -15.35 38.18 23.33
CA THR A 8 -16.06 36.97 23.82
C THR A 8 -15.97 35.85 22.79
N LEU A 9 -15.80 34.62 23.25
CA LEU A 9 -15.88 33.42 22.41
C LEU A 9 -17.31 32.89 22.44
N GLN A 10 -17.93 32.73 21.28
CA GLN A 10 -19.30 32.25 21.14
C GLN A 10 -19.34 30.90 20.41
N MET A 11 -20.01 29.91 21.00
CA MET A 11 -20.23 28.61 20.35
C MET A 11 -21.36 28.73 19.32
N LEU A 12 -21.00 28.74 18.03
CA LEU A 12 -21.96 28.87 16.93
C LEU A 12 -22.63 27.55 16.54
N TYR A 13 -21.93 26.43 16.66
CA TYR A 13 -22.42 25.11 16.28
C TYR A 13 -21.74 24.00 17.09
N LYS A 14 -22.42 22.86 17.26
CA LYS A 14 -21.87 21.64 17.87
C LYS A 14 -22.22 20.42 17.02
N LEU A 15 -21.22 19.88 16.34
CA LEU A 15 -21.33 18.61 15.62
C LEU A 15 -21.24 17.43 16.60
N LYS A 16 -21.97 16.34 16.32
CA LYS A 16 -21.87 15.08 17.10
C LYS A 16 -21.48 13.91 16.19
N THR A 17 -20.21 13.53 16.22
CA THR A 17 -19.65 12.39 15.46
C THR A 17 -20.22 11.04 15.91
N SER A 18 -20.57 10.90 17.20
CA SER A 18 -21.08 9.65 17.80
C SER A 18 -22.34 9.03 17.15
N LYS A 19 -22.94 9.68 16.14
CA LYS A 19 -24.08 9.15 15.37
C LYS A 19 -23.65 8.20 14.25
N VAL A 20 -22.40 8.25 13.80
CA VAL A 20 -21.91 7.41 12.68
C VAL A 20 -21.45 6.03 13.12
N PHE A 21 -21.26 5.83 14.43
CA PHE A 21 -20.79 4.57 15.01
C PHE A 21 -21.96 3.79 15.61
N GLU A 22 -21.89 2.47 15.50
CA GLU A 22 -22.78 1.59 16.23
C GLU A 22 -22.52 1.68 17.73
N LYS A 23 -23.58 1.56 18.55
CA LYS A 23 -23.40 1.40 20.00
C LYS A 23 -22.82 0.03 20.28
N GLN A 24 -21.56 -0.02 20.72
CA GLN A 24 -20.99 -1.22 21.32
C GLN A 24 -21.89 -1.72 22.45
N LYS A 25 -22.36 -2.96 22.34
CA LYS A 25 -23.01 -3.65 23.45
C LYS A 25 -21.91 -3.99 24.45
N VAL A 26 -21.97 -3.39 25.65
CA VAL A 26 -21.08 -3.75 26.76
C VAL A 26 -21.44 -5.18 27.19
N GLY A 27 -20.74 -6.16 26.62
CA GLY A 27 -20.82 -7.57 27.00
C GLY A 27 -19.81 -7.87 28.10
N GLU A 28 -20.24 -8.62 29.12
CA GLU A 28 -19.38 -9.06 30.23
C GLU A 28 -18.22 -9.93 29.70
N GLY A 29 -16.95 -9.55 29.96
CA GLY A 29 -15.85 -10.37 29.46
C GLY A 29 -14.41 -9.90 29.64
N LYS A 30 -13.93 -9.85 30.89
CA LYS A 30 -12.51 -9.82 31.31
C LYS A 30 -11.68 -8.56 30.98
N PRO A 31 -10.98 -7.96 31.97
CA PRO A 31 -9.97 -6.94 31.68
C PRO A 31 -8.70 -7.61 31.13
N THR A 32 -8.23 -7.17 29.96
CA THR A 32 -6.92 -7.54 29.42
C THR A 32 -6.04 -6.32 29.27
N CYS A 33 -5.09 -6.21 30.19
CA CYS A 33 -3.94 -5.28 30.25
C CYS A 33 -4.22 -3.77 30.30
N GLU A 34 -3.43 -3.11 31.15
CA GLU A 34 -3.47 -1.68 31.47
C GLU A 34 -2.90 -0.82 30.33
N ILE A 35 -3.62 -0.76 29.20
CA ILE A 35 -3.56 0.39 28.30
C ILE A 35 -4.59 1.38 28.82
N VAL A 36 -4.23 2.66 28.93
CA VAL A 36 -5.19 3.73 29.24
C VAL A 36 -6.34 3.63 28.24
N GLU A 37 -7.56 3.40 28.72
CA GLU A 37 -8.77 3.23 27.90
C GLU A 37 -9.16 4.57 27.28
N GLU A 38 -8.41 4.99 26.26
CA GLU A 38 -8.66 6.19 25.47
C GLU A 38 -9.95 5.99 24.66
N ASP A 39 -10.82 7.01 24.65
CA ASP A 39 -12.09 6.96 23.93
C ASP A 39 -11.82 6.68 22.44
N PRO A 40 -12.27 5.53 21.88
CA PRO A 40 -12.04 5.20 20.47
C PRO A 40 -12.73 6.17 19.51
N TYR A 41 -13.64 7.01 20.02
CA TYR A 41 -14.33 8.08 19.29
C TYR A 41 -13.70 9.47 19.52
N ALA A 42 -12.54 9.56 20.19
CA ALA A 42 -11.82 10.80 20.38
C ALA A 42 -11.34 11.38 19.04
N ILE A 43 -11.60 12.68 18.86
CA ILE A 43 -11.20 13.43 17.66
C ILE A 43 -9.73 13.83 17.77
N GLN A 44 -8.92 13.41 16.81
CA GLN A 44 -7.50 13.72 16.74
C GLN A 44 -7.25 15.00 15.93
N MET A 45 -7.87 15.14 14.75
CA MET A 45 -7.73 16.34 13.90
C MET A 45 -9.03 16.70 13.18
N ILE A 46 -9.14 17.97 12.79
CA ILE A 46 -10.21 18.51 11.96
C ILE A 46 -9.64 19.34 10.81
N TYR A 47 -10.33 19.32 9.66
CA TYR A 47 -10.00 20.16 8.52
C TYR A 47 -11.28 20.68 7.86
N TRP A 48 -11.30 21.95 7.46
CA TRP A 48 -12.44 22.58 6.78
C TRP A 48 -11.98 23.26 5.50
N CYS A 49 -12.63 22.93 4.39
CA CYS A 49 -12.49 23.65 3.13
C CYS A 49 -13.78 24.49 2.89
N PRO A 50 -13.73 25.82 3.03
CA PRO A 50 -14.89 26.68 2.79
C PRO A 50 -15.42 26.57 1.36
N GLU A 51 -14.51 26.48 0.38
CA GLU A 51 -14.81 26.51 -1.05
C GLU A 51 -15.65 25.31 -1.50
N SER A 52 -15.21 24.10 -1.15
CA SER A 52 -15.95 22.86 -1.42
C SER A 52 -17.05 22.57 -0.39
N ARG A 53 -17.07 23.32 0.73
CA ARG A 53 -17.95 23.13 1.89
C ARG A 53 -17.84 21.73 2.50
N VAL A 54 -16.60 21.23 2.58
CA VAL A 54 -16.26 19.92 3.15
C VAL A 54 -15.61 20.09 4.53
N PHE A 55 -16.08 19.31 5.49
CA PHE A 55 -15.48 19.17 6.83
C PHE A 55 -14.98 17.73 7.01
N CYS A 56 -13.69 17.57 7.26
CA CYS A 56 -13.09 16.27 7.58
C CYS A 56 -12.78 16.21 9.08
N VAL A 57 -13.08 15.08 9.69
CA VAL A 57 -12.74 14.76 11.09
C VAL A 57 -12.01 13.44 11.10
N SER A 58 -10.81 13.38 11.68
CA SER A 58 -10.11 12.12 11.95
C SER A 58 -10.08 11.83 13.45
N GLY A 59 -10.14 10.55 13.82
CA GLY A 59 -10.06 10.11 15.21
C GLY A 59 -8.84 9.25 15.52
N VAL A 60 -8.59 9.05 16.81
CA VAL A 60 -7.43 8.31 17.32
C VAL A 60 -7.41 6.84 16.85
N SER A 61 -8.57 6.20 16.71
CA SER A 61 -8.72 4.86 16.15
C SER A 61 -8.73 4.83 14.60
N ALA A 62 -7.97 5.72 13.97
CA ALA A 62 -7.75 5.81 12.51
C ALA A 62 -9.00 5.97 11.62
N TYR A 63 -10.17 6.29 12.19
CA TYR A 63 -11.36 6.61 11.40
C TYR A 63 -11.26 8.01 10.77
N VAL A 64 -11.89 8.21 9.61
CA VAL A 64 -12.06 9.52 8.97
C VAL A 64 -13.53 9.69 8.57
N ILE A 65 -14.15 10.80 8.96
CA ILE A 65 -15.52 11.16 8.59
C ILE A 65 -15.48 12.42 7.71
N ILE A 66 -16.10 12.34 6.53
CA ILE A 66 -16.21 13.45 5.58
C ILE A 66 -17.66 13.94 5.59
N TYR A 67 -17.88 15.16 6.09
CA TYR A 67 -19.17 15.83 6.04
C TYR A 67 -19.19 16.85 4.89
N LYS A 68 -20.32 16.92 4.20
CA LYS A 68 -20.61 17.99 3.22
C LYS A 68 -21.67 18.90 3.82
N PHE A 69 -21.38 20.19 3.96
CA PHE A 69 -22.35 21.13 4.51
C PHE A 69 -23.55 21.33 3.57
N SER A 70 -24.74 21.22 4.14
CA SER A 70 -26.02 21.51 3.50
C SER A 70 -26.75 22.62 4.28
N ARG A 71 -27.50 23.46 3.56
CA ARG A 71 -28.40 24.46 4.17
C ARG A 71 -29.65 23.81 4.77
N HIS A 72 -30.07 22.67 4.24
CA HIS A 72 -31.24 21.93 4.67
C HIS A 72 -30.80 20.65 5.40
N GLU A 73 -31.61 20.20 6.35
CA GLU A 73 -31.43 18.86 6.93
C GLU A 73 -31.59 17.81 5.82
N ILE A 74 -30.63 16.88 5.78
CA ILE A 74 -30.57 15.79 4.79
C ILE A 74 -30.30 14.51 5.59
N THR A 75 -31.19 13.53 5.43
CA THR A 75 -30.99 12.17 5.92
C THR A 75 -30.54 11.31 4.75
N THR A 76 -29.27 10.91 4.76
CA THR A 76 -28.68 9.96 3.80
C THR A 76 -28.10 8.78 4.54
N GLU A 77 -28.06 7.63 3.87
CA GLU A 77 -27.26 6.49 4.31
C GLU A 77 -25.78 6.88 4.42
N ILE A 78 -25.10 6.33 5.41
CA ILE A 78 -23.66 6.56 5.64
C ILE A 78 -22.91 5.43 4.95
N VAL A 79 -22.21 5.75 3.86
CA VAL A 79 -21.31 4.81 3.19
C VAL A 79 -20.00 4.75 3.97
N SER A 80 -19.60 3.54 4.39
CA SER A 80 -18.31 3.26 5.01
C SER A 80 -17.32 2.67 4.00
N LEU A 81 -16.03 2.93 4.21
CA LEU A 81 -14.92 2.36 3.44
C LEU A 81 -13.82 1.95 4.42
N GLU A 82 -13.48 0.66 4.43
CA GLU A 82 -12.30 0.16 5.14
C GLU A 82 -11.07 0.27 4.24
N VAL A 83 -10.01 0.90 4.73
CA VAL A 83 -8.71 1.00 4.03
C VAL A 83 -7.66 0.29 4.87
N ARG A 84 -7.18 -0.85 4.37
CA ARG A 84 -6.15 -1.65 5.05
C ARG A 84 -4.77 -1.20 4.58
N LEU A 85 -4.00 -0.61 5.48
CA LEU A 85 -2.60 -0.24 5.22
C LEU A 85 -1.73 -1.50 5.27
N GLN A 86 -1.40 -2.06 4.11
CA GLN A 86 -0.38 -3.08 3.97
C GLN A 86 0.95 -2.41 3.63
N TYR A 87 2.00 -2.79 4.35
CA TYR A 87 3.38 -2.43 4.06
C TYR A 87 4.15 -3.73 3.87
N ASP A 88 4.12 -4.25 2.63
CA ASP A 88 5.00 -5.35 2.26
C ASP A 88 6.43 -4.82 2.27
N ILE A 89 7.16 -5.21 3.32
CA ILE A 89 8.62 -5.21 3.27
C ILE A 89 8.96 -6.35 2.33
N GLU A 90 9.23 -6.02 1.07
CA GLU A 90 9.94 -6.93 0.18
C GLU A 90 11.29 -7.22 0.85
N ASP A 91 11.37 -8.36 1.56
CA ASP A 91 12.62 -8.84 2.14
C ASP A 91 13.67 -8.80 1.04
N ILE A 92 14.72 -8.01 1.24
CA ILE A 92 15.81 -7.90 0.29
C ILE A 92 16.50 -9.25 0.29
N ILE A 93 16.08 -10.12 -0.64
CA ILE A 93 16.73 -11.39 -0.94
C ILE A 93 18.12 -11.00 -1.43
N THR A 94 19.07 -10.93 -0.50
CA THR A 94 20.49 -10.87 -0.81
C THR A 94 20.77 -12.17 -1.55
N PRO A 95 21.07 -12.13 -2.86
CA PRO A 95 21.26 -13.37 -3.60
C PRO A 95 22.49 -14.06 -3.01
N GLU A 96 22.28 -15.25 -2.45
CA GLU A 96 23.36 -16.15 -2.05
C GLU A 96 24.32 -16.31 -3.25
N PRO A 97 25.64 -16.24 -3.03
CA PRO A 97 26.61 -16.42 -4.11
C PRO A 97 26.61 -17.89 -4.55
N GLU A 98 25.80 -18.19 -5.57
CA GLU A 98 25.79 -19.44 -6.34
C GLU A 98 27.25 -19.87 -6.60
N THR A 99 27.70 -20.89 -5.88
CA THR A 99 29.08 -21.39 -6.00
C THR A 99 29.17 -22.19 -7.29
N SER A 100 29.56 -21.52 -8.38
CA SER A 100 29.74 -22.16 -9.67
C SER A 100 30.77 -23.30 -9.57
N PRO A 101 30.46 -24.50 -10.08
CA PRO A 101 31.46 -25.57 -10.13
C PRO A 101 32.62 -25.14 -11.04
N PRO A 102 33.87 -25.50 -10.71
CA PRO A 102 35.02 -25.13 -11.52
C PRO A 102 34.88 -25.70 -12.94
N PHE A 103 35.17 -24.87 -13.94
CA PHE A 103 35.16 -25.28 -15.34
C PHE A 103 36.12 -26.46 -15.56
N PRO A 104 35.72 -27.52 -16.29
CA PRO A 104 36.62 -28.60 -16.64
C PRO A 104 37.67 -28.14 -17.66
N ASP A 105 38.95 -28.37 -17.36
CA ASP A 105 40.07 -28.05 -18.25
C ASP A 105 39.94 -28.78 -19.61
N PRO A 106 40.17 -28.10 -20.75
CA PRO A 106 39.95 -28.66 -22.09
C PRO A 106 41.09 -29.60 -22.58
N SER A 107 41.88 -30.18 -21.67
CA SER A 107 43.16 -30.83 -22.01
C SER A 107 43.11 -32.37 -22.18
N SER A 108 41.95 -33.01 -22.05
CA SER A 108 41.82 -34.47 -21.91
C SER A 108 41.11 -35.22 -23.06
N GLN A 109 41.02 -34.63 -24.27
CA GLN A 109 40.53 -35.34 -25.47
C GLN A 109 41.47 -35.22 -26.69
N LEU A 110 42.53 -36.03 -26.71
CA LEU A 110 43.20 -36.45 -27.94
C LEU A 110 42.72 -37.86 -28.34
N PRO A 111 41.81 -38.00 -29.32
CA PRO A 111 41.52 -39.30 -29.91
C PRO A 111 42.65 -39.68 -30.88
N SER A 112 43.41 -40.74 -30.55
CA SER A 112 44.43 -41.27 -31.45
C SER A 112 43.79 -41.89 -32.69
N SER A 113 44.25 -41.45 -33.87
CA SER A 113 43.70 -41.82 -35.17
C SER A 113 43.89 -43.31 -35.52
N ARG A 114 42.95 -43.90 -36.27
CA ARG A 114 43.20 -44.49 -37.61
C ARG A 114 41.94 -45.07 -38.29
N SER A 115 41.65 -44.55 -39.49
CA SER A 115 41.15 -45.24 -40.72
C SER A 115 39.99 -46.27 -40.61
N LEU A 116 38.95 -46.23 -41.45
CA LEU A 116 39.01 -46.16 -42.93
C LEU A 116 37.66 -45.74 -43.58
N SER A 117 37.76 -45.16 -44.78
CA SER A 117 36.79 -45.21 -45.90
C SER A 117 35.44 -44.48 -45.79
N GLY A 118 35.05 -43.73 -46.83
CA GLY A 118 33.66 -43.24 -46.97
C GLY A 118 33.38 -41.94 -47.75
N SER A 119 33.78 -41.87 -49.02
CA SER A 119 33.11 -41.08 -50.08
C SER A 119 33.09 -39.53 -50.09
N THR A 120 33.27 -39.04 -51.31
CA THR A 120 33.54 -37.66 -51.77
C THR A 120 32.34 -36.69 -51.75
N ASN A 121 32.59 -35.46 -51.27
CA ASN A 121 32.06 -34.12 -51.61
C ASN A 121 30.73 -34.03 -52.42
N THR A 122 29.73 -33.24 -52.00
CA THR A 122 29.60 -31.76 -52.10
C THR A 122 28.20 -31.35 -51.56
N VAL A 123 27.74 -30.08 -51.38
CA VAL A 123 28.24 -28.71 -51.70
C VAL A 123 27.93 -27.72 -50.54
N ALA A 124 28.08 -26.41 -50.75
CA ALA A 124 27.61 -25.30 -49.88
C ALA A 124 26.13 -24.91 -50.18
N SER A 125 25.47 -23.88 -49.59
CA SER A 125 25.96 -22.68 -48.87
C SER A 125 24.83 -22.02 -48.04
N GLU A 126 25.23 -21.15 -47.10
CA GLU A 126 24.50 -19.95 -46.58
C GLU A 126 23.05 -20.08 -46.05
N GLY A 127 22.56 -19.28 -45.09
CA GLY A 127 23.12 -18.17 -44.34
C GLY A 127 21.99 -17.52 -43.52
N GLY A 128 21.89 -17.86 -42.23
CA GLY A 128 20.70 -17.57 -41.40
C GLY A 128 20.74 -16.23 -40.67
N THR A 129 19.83 -15.33 -41.01
CA THR A 129 19.68 -13.96 -40.50
C THR A 129 19.55 -13.81 -38.98
N LYS A 130 20.24 -12.81 -38.44
CA LYS A 130 19.98 -12.17 -37.14
C LYS A 130 18.81 -11.18 -37.26
N ASP A 131 17.78 -11.30 -36.41
CA ASP A 131 17.37 -10.28 -35.42
C ASP A 131 16.05 -10.67 -34.71
N SER A 132 15.80 -10.07 -33.54
CA SER A 132 14.89 -10.56 -32.48
C SER A 132 13.58 -9.75 -32.34
N ILE A 133 12.84 -9.99 -31.23
CA ILE A 133 11.59 -9.33 -30.74
C ILE A 133 10.31 -10.01 -31.31
N PRO A 134 9.26 -10.37 -30.53
CA PRO A 134 8.77 -9.79 -29.25
C PRO A 134 8.76 -10.81 -28.07
N CYS A 135 8.27 -10.55 -26.84
CA CYS A 135 7.29 -9.58 -26.33
C CYS A 135 7.63 -9.05 -24.91
N LEU A 136 7.07 -7.90 -24.56
CA LEU A 136 6.93 -7.44 -23.17
C LEU A 136 5.75 -8.14 -22.48
N LYS A 137 5.73 -8.07 -21.13
CA LYS A 137 4.60 -8.46 -20.27
C LYS A 137 3.45 -7.46 -20.37
#